data_AF-Q2RXB9-F1
#
_entry.id   AF-Q2RXB9-F1
#
_cell.length_a   1.000
_cell.length_b   1.000
_cell.length_c   1.000
_cell.angle_alpha   90.00
_cell.angle_beta   90.00
_cell.angle_gamma   90.00
#
_symmetry.space_group_name_H-M   'P 1'
#
loop_
_entity.id
_entity.type
_entity.pdbx_description
1 polymer ?
#
loop_
_entity_poly.entity_id
_entity_poly.type
_entity_poly.pdbx_seq_one_letter_code
_entity_poly.pdbx_strand_id
1 'polypeptide(L)'
;MIAKTLSAAALAATLLATPVVSYGQSGTSTADKTAEWTSLPVFDQAGKKIGTISEARADGTGHVTDIVVDTDTGQQIIVANEQFDRGTAGVTLSMTEGQLLKGAVPIK
;
A
#
# COMPACT_ATOMS: atom_id res chain seq x y z
N MET A 1 61.03 14.28 -10.28
CA MET A 1 60.30 13.00 -10.47
C MET A 1 58.85 13.34 -10.81
N ILE A 2 58.33 12.78 -11.91
CA ILE A 2 56.99 13.04 -12.47
C ILE A 2 56.12 11.80 -12.20
N ALA A 3 54.91 11.97 -11.66
CA ALA A 3 53.80 11.02 -11.79
C ALA A 3 52.50 11.77 -11.41
N LYS A 4 51.63 12.12 -12.37
CA LYS A 4 50.55 11.33 -13.02
C LYS A 4 49.24 11.30 -12.22
N THR A 5 48.31 12.10 -12.74
CA THR A 5 46.84 12.01 -12.72
C THR A 5 46.24 10.66 -12.40
N LEU A 6 45.19 10.64 -11.57
CA LEU A 6 43.98 9.83 -11.80
C LEU A 6 42.74 10.60 -11.30
N SER A 7 41.85 10.91 -12.23
CA SER A 7 40.47 11.35 -11.99
C SER A 7 39.71 10.25 -11.25
N ALA A 8 38.94 10.61 -10.22
CA ALA A 8 37.92 9.74 -9.65
C ALA A 8 36.57 10.43 -9.84
N ALA A 9 35.80 9.92 -10.81
CA ALA A 9 34.42 10.32 -11.06
C ALA A 9 33.56 10.04 -9.82
N ALA A 10 32.78 11.03 -9.40
CA ALA A 10 31.74 10.87 -8.40
C ALA A 10 30.62 9.99 -8.98
N LEU A 11 30.61 8.71 -8.61
CA LEU A 11 29.43 7.87 -8.76
C LEU A 11 28.51 8.16 -7.58
N ALA A 12 27.57 9.08 -7.76
CA ALA A 12 26.39 9.17 -6.93
C ALA A 12 25.56 7.88 -7.16
N ALA A 13 25.78 6.87 -6.33
CA ALA A 13 24.88 5.73 -6.28
C ALA A 13 23.56 6.21 -5.67
N THR A 14 22.57 6.47 -6.52
CA THR A 14 21.18 6.57 -6.09
C THR A 14 20.81 5.22 -5.51
N LEU A 15 20.80 5.12 -4.18
CA LEU A 15 20.21 4.00 -3.48
C LEU A 15 18.71 4.07 -3.77
N LEU A 16 18.26 3.40 -4.84
CA LEU A 16 16.87 3.03 -4.96
C LEU A 16 16.61 2.14 -3.76
N ALA A 17 15.96 2.70 -2.75
CA ALA A 17 15.42 1.94 -1.63
C ALA A 17 14.36 1.00 -2.21
N THR A 18 14.80 -0.14 -2.73
CA THR A 18 13.92 -1.29 -2.85
C THR A 18 13.53 -1.66 -1.43
N PRO A 19 12.23 -1.77 -1.09
CA PRO A 19 11.86 -2.30 0.19
C PRO A 19 12.46 -3.70 0.29
N VAL A 20 13.32 -3.87 1.29
CA VAL A 20 13.87 -5.18 1.67
C VAL A 20 12.69 -6.08 2.02
N VAL A 21 12.37 -7.02 1.14
CA VAL A 21 11.50 -8.14 1.52
C VAL A 21 12.36 -9.09 2.35
N SER A 22 12.29 -8.91 3.66
CA SER A 22 12.88 -9.85 4.61
C SER A 22 12.07 -11.14 4.61
N TYR A 23 12.51 -12.14 3.84
CA TYR A 23 12.06 -13.52 4.02
C TYR A 23 12.78 -14.10 5.24
N GLY A 24 12.20 -13.90 6.42
CA GLY A 24 12.78 -14.33 7.67
C GLY A 24 11.72 -14.75 8.68
N GLN A 25 11.76 -16.03 9.04
CA GLN A 25 11.14 -16.67 10.19
C GLN A 25 9.67 -17.10 10.10
N SER A 26 9.49 -18.41 10.29
CA SER A 26 8.22 -19.10 10.43
C SER A 26 7.54 -18.67 11.73
N GLY A 27 6.72 -17.64 11.59
CA GLY A 27 5.80 -17.06 12.56
C GLY A 27 5.19 -15.90 11.79
N THR A 28 3.94 -16.03 11.35
CA THR A 28 3.30 -15.05 10.45
C THR A 28 3.44 -13.66 11.04
N SER A 29 4.40 -12.89 10.50
CA SER A 29 4.72 -11.57 11.02
C SER A 29 3.59 -10.63 10.62
N THR A 30 3.45 -9.50 11.33
CA THR A 30 2.46 -8.48 10.96
C THR A 30 2.58 -8.09 9.48
N ALA A 31 3.80 -8.07 8.93
CA ALA A 31 4.08 -7.87 7.51
C ALA A 31 3.43 -8.91 6.60
N ASP A 32 3.52 -10.21 6.93
CA ASP A 32 2.87 -11.29 6.17
C ASP A 32 1.35 -11.12 6.18
N LYS A 33 0.77 -10.79 7.34
CA LYS A 33 -0.68 -10.57 7.48
C LYS A 33 -1.18 -9.38 6.66
N THR A 34 -0.41 -8.29 6.56
CA THR A 34 -0.78 -7.14 5.72
C THR A 34 -0.55 -7.39 4.23
N ALA A 35 0.45 -8.21 3.87
CA ALA A 35 0.73 -8.56 2.49
C ALA A 35 -0.42 -9.35 1.83
N GLU A 36 -1.18 -10.14 2.60
CA GLU A 36 -2.38 -10.84 2.12
C GLU A 36 -3.52 -9.91 1.70
N TRP A 37 -3.44 -8.62 2.03
CA TRP A 37 -4.45 -7.63 1.66
C TRP A 37 -4.08 -6.85 0.40
N THR A 38 -2.78 -6.74 0.11
CA THR A 38 -2.31 -6.06 -1.10
C THR A 38 -2.87 -6.76 -2.34
N SER A 39 -3.24 -5.96 -3.36
CA SER A 39 -3.88 -6.42 -4.60
C SER A 39 -5.30 -6.99 -4.46
N LEU A 40 -5.91 -6.98 -3.27
CA LEU A 40 -7.32 -7.34 -3.14
C LEU A 40 -8.20 -6.28 -3.81
N PRO A 41 -9.23 -6.70 -4.57
CA PRO A 41 -10.18 -5.76 -5.15
C PRO A 41 -11.04 -5.14 -4.05
N VAL A 42 -11.36 -3.86 -4.24
CA VAL A 42 -12.22 -3.09 -3.35
C VAL A 42 -13.52 -2.78 -4.08
N PHE A 43 -14.64 -3.05 -3.44
CA PHE A 43 -15.99 -2.89 -3.97
C PHE A 43 -16.79 -1.89 -3.13
N ASP A 44 -17.75 -1.21 -3.74
CA ASP A 44 -18.78 -0.47 -3.01
C ASP A 44 -19.90 -1.41 -2.49
N GLN A 45 -20.85 -0.86 -1.74
CA GLN A 45 -22.02 -1.62 -1.26
C GLN A 45 -22.93 -2.16 -2.38
N ALA A 46 -22.87 -1.58 -3.59
CA ALA A 46 -23.61 -2.06 -4.74
C ALA A 46 -22.86 -3.19 -5.49
N GLY A 47 -21.66 -3.57 -5.03
CA GLY A 47 -20.80 -4.58 -5.66
C GLY A 47 -19.99 -4.06 -6.85
N LYS A 48 -19.99 -2.75 -7.11
CA LYS A 48 -19.14 -2.13 -8.14
C LYS A 48 -17.71 -2.08 -7.64
N LYS A 49 -16.76 -2.51 -8.46
CA LYS A 49 -15.33 -2.33 -8.17
C LYS A 49 -14.98 -0.84 -8.17
N ILE A 50 -14.36 -0.38 -7.09
CA ILE A 50 -13.84 0.98 -6.93
C ILE A 50 -12.34 1.03 -7.27
N GLY A 51 -11.61 -0.03 -6.91
CA GLY A 51 -10.16 -0.03 -7.01
C GLY A 51 -9.52 -1.27 -6.42
N THR A 52 -8.27 -1.13 -6.01
CA THR A 52 -7.45 -2.21 -5.48
C THR A 52 -6.64 -1.72 -4.29
N ILE A 53 -6.42 -2.57 -3.30
CA ILE A 53 -5.58 -2.23 -2.14
C ILE A 53 -4.12 -2.20 -2.56
N SER A 54 -3.45 -1.07 -2.36
CA SER A 54 -2.00 -0.94 -2.57
C SER A 54 -1.19 -1.15 -1.30
N GLU A 55 -1.76 -0.78 -0.15
CA GLU A 55 -1.12 -0.94 1.15
C GLU A 55 -2.17 -1.28 2.21
N ALA A 56 -1.81 -2.12 3.18
CA ALA A 56 -2.60 -2.35 4.38
C ALA A 56 -1.73 -2.07 5.60
N ARG A 57 -2.32 -1.42 6.61
CA ARG A 57 -1.68 -1.12 7.88
C ARG A 57 -2.35 -1.93 8.96
N ALA A 58 -1.54 -2.49 9.84
CA ALA A 58 -2.02 -3.28 10.96
C ALA A 58 -1.37 -2.81 12.27
N ASP A 59 -2.07 -3.09 13.36
CA ASP A 59 -1.54 -2.86 14.71
C ASP A 59 -0.43 -3.86 15.09
N GLY A 60 0.15 -3.69 16.28
CA GLY A 60 1.21 -4.55 16.80
C GLY A 60 0.79 -6.01 17.04
N THR A 61 -0.49 -6.36 16.89
CA THR A 61 -1.03 -7.72 16.98
C THR A 61 -1.44 -8.30 15.61
N GLY A 62 -1.32 -7.50 14.55
CA GLY A 62 -1.60 -7.89 13.19
C GLY A 62 -3.07 -7.80 12.80
N HIS A 63 -3.88 -7.00 13.49
CA HIS A 63 -5.20 -6.61 13.00
C HIS A 63 -5.07 -5.41 12.08
N VAL A 64 -5.66 -5.51 10.88
CA VAL A 64 -5.66 -4.40 9.92
C VAL A 64 -6.50 -3.25 10.47
N THR A 65 -5.89 -2.08 10.59
CA THR A 65 -6.52 -0.85 11.07
C THR A 65 -6.93 0.05 9.93
N ASP A 66 -6.18 0.04 8.83
CA ASP A 66 -6.41 0.91 7.67
C ASP A 66 -5.93 0.23 6.39
N ILE A 67 -6.56 0.58 5.27
CA ILE A 67 -6.12 0.19 3.93
C ILE A 67 -5.96 1.43 3.05
N VAL A 68 -5.00 1.39 2.16
CA VAL A 68 -4.83 2.37 1.09
C VAL A 68 -5.35 1.75 -0.18
N VAL A 69 -6.31 2.42 -0.81
CA VAL A 69 -7.00 1.97 -2.02
C VAL A 69 -6.57 2.86 -3.18
N ASP A 70 -5.94 2.28 -4.18
CA ASP A 70 -5.78 2.89 -5.49
C ASP A 70 -7.09 2.70 -6.26
N THR A 71 -7.83 3.78 -6.39
CA THR A 71 -9.07 3.81 -7.15
C THR A 71 -8.79 3.70 -8.64
N ASP A 72 -9.73 3.14 -9.41
CA ASP A 72 -9.63 3.08 -10.87
C ASP A 72 -9.63 4.50 -11.51
N THR A 73 -9.93 5.55 -10.73
CA THR A 73 -9.79 6.97 -11.14
C THR A 73 -8.39 7.56 -10.94
N GLY A 74 -7.43 6.78 -10.44
CA GLY A 74 -6.05 7.22 -10.18
C GLY A 74 -5.87 8.01 -8.88
N GLN A 75 -6.87 8.03 -7.99
CA GLN A 75 -6.75 8.60 -6.65
C GLN A 75 -6.43 7.51 -5.62
N GLN A 76 -5.61 7.85 -4.63
CA GLN A 76 -5.47 7.03 -3.42
C GLN A 76 -6.40 7.50 -2.32
N ILE A 77 -7.03 6.54 -1.65
CA ILE A 77 -7.92 6.79 -0.52
C ILE A 77 -7.49 5.90 0.64
N ILE A 78 -7.33 6.50 1.83
CA ILE A 78 -7.13 5.75 3.07
C ILE A 78 -8.49 5.46 3.66
N VAL A 79 -8.75 4.19 3.96
CA VAL A 79 -10.01 3.71 4.51
C VAL A 79 -9.72 3.02 5.84
N ALA A 80 -10.36 3.49 6.91
CA ALA A 80 -10.27 2.89 8.24
C ALA A 80 -11.04 1.57 8.33
N ASN A 81 -10.64 0.68 9.23
CA ASN A 81 -11.23 -0.65 9.42
C ASN A 81 -12.74 -0.64 9.70
N GLU A 82 -13.25 0.41 10.32
CA GLU A 82 -14.68 0.61 10.59
C GLU A 82 -15.51 0.96 9.34
N GLN A 83 -14.84 1.22 8.21
CA GLN A 83 -15.45 1.63 6.95
C GLN A 83 -15.34 0.55 5.87
N PHE A 84 -14.82 -0.63 6.21
CA PHE A 84 -14.73 -1.74 5.28
C PHE A 84 -14.96 -3.10 5.95
N ASP A 85 -15.46 -4.04 5.17
CA ASP A 85 -15.62 -5.44 5.55
C ASP A 85 -14.74 -6.31 4.65
N ARG A 86 -13.99 -7.25 5.26
CA ARG A 86 -13.22 -8.25 4.52
C ARG A 86 -14.16 -9.38 4.08
N GLY A 87 -14.47 -9.41 2.80
CA GLY A 87 -15.18 -10.52 2.16
C GLY A 87 -14.24 -11.63 1.68
N THR A 88 -14.83 -12.69 1.14
CA THR A 88 -14.08 -13.84 0.60
C THR A 88 -13.31 -13.50 -0.69
N ALA A 89 -13.82 -12.55 -1.48
CA ALA A 89 -13.29 -12.17 -2.79
C ALA A 89 -12.53 -10.84 -2.81
N GLY A 90 -12.49 -10.11 -1.68
CA GLY A 90 -11.94 -8.77 -1.61
C GLY A 90 -12.50 -7.99 -0.42
N VAL A 91 -12.49 -6.67 -0.53
CA VAL A 91 -12.97 -5.77 0.52
C VAL A 91 -14.19 -4.99 0.03
N THR A 92 -15.23 -4.91 0.85
CA THR A 92 -16.42 -4.11 0.56
C THR A 92 -16.44 -2.90 1.47
N LEU A 93 -16.58 -1.71 0.89
CA LEU A 93 -16.66 -0.47 1.64
C LEU A 93 -18.08 -0.25 2.14
N SER A 94 -18.21 0.18 3.40
CA SER A 94 -19.50 0.52 4.02
C SER A 94 -20.05 1.86 3.53
N MET A 95 -19.27 2.58 2.71
CA MET A 95 -19.60 3.89 2.16
C MET A 95 -19.57 3.88 0.63
N THR A 96 -20.36 4.77 0.05
CA THR A 96 -20.46 4.91 -1.42
C THR A 96 -19.24 5.63 -2.00
N GLU A 97 -18.94 5.39 -3.28
CA GLU A 97 -17.86 6.07 -4.02
C GLU A 97 -17.94 7.60 -3.88
N GLY A 98 -19.15 8.16 -3.92
CA GLY A 98 -19.38 9.61 -3.75
C GLY A 98 -19.10 10.14 -2.33
N GLN A 99 -19.09 9.29 -1.31
CA GLN A 99 -18.69 9.66 0.05
C GLN A 99 -17.17 9.56 0.23
N LEU A 100 -16.54 8.55 -0.38
CA LEU A 100 -15.08 8.38 -0.40
C LEU A 100 -14.37 9.56 -1.08
N LEU A 101 -14.89 10.01 -2.23
CA LEU A 101 -14.33 11.12 -3.01
C LEU A 101 -14.50 12.50 -2.34
N LYS A 102 -15.33 12.63 -1.30
CA LYS A 102 -15.46 13.87 -0.51
C LYS A 102 -14.40 14.00 0.58
N GLY A 103 -13.80 12.89 1.01
CA GLY A 103 -12.68 12.84 1.95
C GLY A 103 -11.32 12.59 1.29
N ALA A 104 -11.30 12.21 0.00
CA ALA A 104 -10.08 11.94 -0.74
C ALA A 104 -9.24 13.23 -0.92
N VAL A 105 -8.00 13.20 -0.43
CA VAL A 105 -7.03 14.27 -0.68
C VAL A 105 -6.45 14.05 -2.07
N PRO A 106 -6.65 14.98 -3.03
CA PRO A 106 -6.00 14.87 -4.32
C PRO A 106 -4.48 15.02 -4.14
N ILE A 107 -3.74 13.98 -4.47
CA ILE A 107 -2.28 14.04 -4.59
C ILE A 107 -1.96 14.76 -5.90
N LYS A 108 -1.33 15.93 -5.80
CA LYS A 108 -0.83 16.71 -6.94
C LYS A 108 0.50 16.19 -7.43
#